data_AF-A0A830EI30-F1
#
_entry.id   AF-A0A830EI30-F1
#
_cell.length_a   1.000
_cell.length_b   1.000
_cell.length_c   1.000
_cell.angle_alpha   90.00
_cell.angle_beta   90.00
_cell.angle_gamma   90.00
#
_symmetry.space_group_name_H-M   'P 1'
#
loop_
_entity.id
_entity.type
_entity.pdbx_description
1 polymer ?
#
loop_
_entity_poly.entity_id
_entity_poly.type
_entity_poly.pdbx_seq_one_letter_code
_entity_poly.pdbx_strand_id
1 'polypeptide(L)' 'MYLVITCPRCGNYSVVRDTVKTHECPYCGYLIRIEEASIIARAGNGREAREIILKLKTPRELKRKP' A
#
# COMPACT_ATOMS: atom_id res chain seq x y z
N MET A 1 5.13 -12.22 5.14
CA MET A 1 4.66 -10.99 5.84
C MET A 1 3.97 -10.10 4.81
N TYR A 2 3.22 -9.09 5.25
CA TYR A 2 2.69 -8.05 4.38
C TYR A 2 3.25 -6.69 4.80
N LEU A 3 3.44 -5.80 3.83
CA LEU A 3 3.84 -4.42 4.03
C LEU A 3 2.70 -3.51 3.57
N VAL A 4 2.47 -2.45 4.32
CA VAL A 4 1.69 -1.30 3.87
C VAL A 4 2.67 -0.25 3.41
N ILE A 5 2.66 0.07 2.12
CA ILE A 5 3.57 1.02 1.49
C ILE A 5 2.81 2.21 0.93
N THR A 6 3.50 3.33 0.75
CA THR A 6 3.00 4.46 -0.06
C THR A 6 3.54 4.40 -1.47
N CYS A 7 2.70 4.72 -2.45
CA CYS A 7 3.16 4.91 -3.82
C CYS A 7 3.92 6.25 -3.92
N PRO A 8 5.19 6.27 -4.36
CA PRO A 8 5.96 7.51 -4.49
C PRO A 8 5.39 8.44 -5.57
N ARG A 9 4.58 7.93 -6.50
CA ARG A 9 3.97 8.72 -7.57
C ARG A 9 2.67 9.40 -7.15
N CYS A 10 1.73 8.68 -6.53
CA CYS A 10 0.38 9.19 -6.26
C CYS A 10 0.05 9.32 -4.76
N GLY A 11 0.95 8.90 -3.87
CA GLY A 11 0.80 8.96 -2.41
C GLY A 11 -0.18 7.96 -1.83
N ASN A 12 -0.83 7.12 -2.64
CA ASN A 12 -1.83 6.18 -2.14
C ASN A 12 -1.18 4.95 -1.48
N TYR A 13 -1.89 4.37 -0.53
CA TYR A 13 -1.43 3.18 0.18
C TYR A 13 -1.66 1.92 -0.66
N SER A 14 -0.73 0.97 -0.58
CA SER A 14 -0.87 -0.36 -1.17
C SER A 14 -0.41 -1.43 -0.20
N VAL A 15 -1.04 -2.60 -0.29
CA VAL A 15 -0.63 -3.80 0.43
C VAL A 15 0.21 -4.65 -0.50
N VAL A 16 1.38 -5.06 -0.04
CA VAL A 16 2.32 -5.89 -0.81
C VAL A 16 2.89 -7.00 0.07
N ARG A 17 3.26 -8.15 -0.52
CA ARG A 17 4.01 -9.19 0.19
C ARG A 17 5.46 -8.74 0.35
N ASP A 18 6.09 -9.05 1.48
CA ASP A 18 7.50 -8.69 1.71
C ASP A 18 8.49 -9.43 0.80
N THR A 19 8.04 -10.46 0.08
CA THR A 19 8.87 -11.28 -0.81
C THR A 19 8.98 -10.77 -2.24
N VAL A 20 8.18 -9.78 -2.65
CA VAL A 20 8.23 -9.26 -4.03
C VAL A 20 9.12 -8.03 -4.11
N LYS A 21 9.79 -7.85 -5.26
CA LYS A 21 10.68 -6.70 -5.51
C LYS A 21 9.94 -5.49 -6.07
N THR A 22 8.82 -5.72 -6.75
CA THR A 22 8.03 -4.69 -7.41
C THR A 22 6.54 -4.91 -7.19
N HIS A 23 5.77 -3.82 -7.20
CA HIS A 23 4.32 -3.82 -7.06
C HIS A 23 3.70 -2.74 -7.95
N GLU A 24 2.76 -3.11 -8.80
CA GLU A 24 2.01 -2.13 -9.59
C GLU A 24 0.99 -1.41 -8.69
N CYS A 25 1.08 -0.09 -8.62
CA CYS A 25 0.11 0.72 -7.88
C CYS A 25 -1.26 0.59 -8.55
N PRO A 26 -2.28 0.03 -7.87
CA PRO A 26 -3.58 -0.20 -8.48
C PRO A 26 -4.27 1.11 -8.86
N TYR A 27 -3.91 2.23 -8.21
CA TYR A 27 -4.54 3.53 -8.40
C TYR A 27 -4.01 4.35 -9.58
N CYS A 28 -2.75 4.16 -9.97
CA CYS A 28 -2.11 5.01 -10.98
C CYS A 28 -1.24 4.25 -11.99
N GLY A 29 -1.16 2.92 -11.88
CA GLY A 29 -0.37 2.05 -12.74
C GLY A 29 1.15 2.20 -12.59
N TYR A 30 1.65 2.96 -11.60
CA TYR A 30 3.09 3.09 -11.39
C TYR A 30 3.69 1.78 -10.86
N LEU A 31 4.75 1.29 -11.49
CA LEU A 31 5.50 0.13 -11.02
C LEU A 31 6.44 0.54 -9.87
N ILE A 32 6.00 0.30 -8.65
CA ILE A 32 6.74 0.63 -7.43
C ILE A 32 7.85 -0.40 -7.23
N ARG A 33 9.11 0.03 -7.11
CA ARG A 33 10.16 -0.81 -6.51
C ARG A 33 10.04 -0.75 -4.99
N ILE A 34 10.01 -1.89 -4.32
CA ILE A 34 9.76 -1.96 -2.88
C ILE A 34 10.88 -1.28 -2.08
N GLU A 35 12.10 -1.26 -2.60
CA GLU A 35 13.24 -0.52 -2.02
C GLU A 35 13.06 1.01 -2.02
N GLU A 36 12.30 1.56 -2.97
CA GLU A 36 12.04 3.00 -3.12
C GLU A 36 10.75 3.44 -2.40
N ALA A 37 9.96 2.48 -1.89
CA ALA A 37 8.67 2.74 -1.28
C ALA A 37 8.81 3.00 0.23
N SER A 38 8.13 4.03 0.74
CA SER A 38 8.06 4.24 2.19
C SER A 38 7.14 3.20 2.82
N ILE A 39 7.73 2.34 3.68
CA ILE A 39 7.00 1.33 4.46
C ILE A 39 6.36 2.01 5.67
N ILE A 40 5.03 1.98 5.73
CA ILE A 40 4.23 2.58 6.80
C ILE A 40 4.00 1.59 7.93
N ALA A 41 3.79 0.32 7.61
CA ALA A 41 3.56 -0.73 8.59
C ALA A 41 3.88 -2.12 8.04
N ARG A 42 4.07 -3.08 8.95
CA ARG A 42 4.12 -4.52 8.67
C ARG A 42 2.85 -5.17 9.23
N ALA A 43 2.40 -6.24 8.58
CA ALA A 43 1.23 -7.02 8.98
C ALA A 43 1.47 -8.51 8.76
N GLY A 44 0.95 -9.36 9.64
CA GLY A 44 1.07 -10.81 9.54
C GLY A 44 0.26 -11.39 8.37
N ASN A 45 -0.84 -10.75 7.98
CA ASN A 45 -1.71 -11.19 6.90
C ASN A 45 -2.37 -10.02 6.13
N GLY A 46 -3.00 -10.32 4.99
CA GLY A 46 -3.62 -9.30 4.14
C GLY A 46 -4.83 -8.60 4.77
N ARG A 47 -5.55 -9.26 5.69
CA ARG A 47 -6.68 -8.66 6.42
C ARG A 47 -6.18 -7.57 7.36
N GLU A 48 -5.18 -7.88 8.17
CA GLU A 48 -4.54 -6.93 9.08
C GLU A 48 -3.97 -5.73 8.31
N ALA A 49 -3.28 -5.97 7.18
CA ALA A 49 -2.78 -4.89 6.32
C ALA A 49 -3.89 -3.97 5.80
N ARG A 50 -5.06 -4.55 5.44
CA ARG A 50 -6.22 -3.77 5.00
C ARG A 50 -6.81 -2.95 6.15
N GLU A 51 -6.90 -3.51 7.35
CA GLU A 51 -7.37 -2.79 8.55
C GLU A 51 -6.49 -1.60 8.88
N ILE A 52 -5.17 -1.72 8.70
CA ILE A 52 -4.23 -0.60 8.84
C ILE A 52 -4.57 0.52 7.83
N ILE A 53 -4.75 0.20 6.55
CA ILE A 53 -5.12 1.20 5.53
C ILE A 53 -6.44 1.90 5.86
N LEU A 54 -7.44 1.17 6.37
CA LEU A 54 -8.72 1.75 6.76
C LEU A 54 -8.58 2.77 7.90
N LYS A 55 -7.65 2.54 8.83
CA LYS A 55 -7.34 3.47 9.93
C LYS A 55 -6.52 4.68 9.48
N LEU A 56 -5.71 4.53 8.43
CA LEU A 56 -4.87 5.61 7.89
C LEU A 56 -5.64 6.59 7.00
N LYS A 57 -6.67 6.13 6.29
CA LYS A 57 -7.42 6.95 5.32
C LYS A 57 -8.55 7.73 5.97
N THR A 58 -8.71 8.99 5.55
CA THR A 58 -9.93 9.75 5.84
C THR A 58 -11.14 9.17 5.08
N PRO A 59 -12.38 9.46 5.52
CA PRO A 59 -13.59 9.02 4.80
C PRO A 59 -13.63 9.46 3.32
N ARG A 60 -13.00 10.59 2.98
CA ARG A 60 -12.88 11.07 1.60
C ARG A 60 -11.93 10.20 0.79
N GLU A 61 -10.80 9.79 1.37
CA GLU A 61 -9.79 8.95 0.71
C GLU A 61 -10.23 7.50 0.56
N LEU A 62 -11.11 7.00 1.43
CA LEU A 62 -11.71 5.67 1.29
C LEU A 62 -12.58 5.54 0.04
N LYS A 63 -13.13 6.65 -0.47
CA LYS A 63 -13.93 6.68 -1.70
C LYS A 63 -13.09 6.67 -2.97
N ARG A 64 -11.76 6.89 -2.88
CA ARG A 64 -10.87 6.73 -4.04
C ARG A 64 -10.85 5.26 -4.45
N LYS A 65 -11.41 4.99 -5.62
CA LYS A 65 -11.34 3.66 -6.24
C LYS A 65 -9.88 3.35 -6.60
N PRO A 66 -9.39 2.13 -6.31
CA PRO A 66 -8.25 1.58 -7.04
C PRO A 66 -8.60 1.53 -8.53
#